data_AF-A0A512SXW5-F1
#
_entry.id   AF-A0A512SXW5-F1
#
_cell.length_a   1.000
_cell.length_b   1.000
_cell.length_c   1.000
_cell.angle_alpha   90.00
_cell.angle_beta   90.00
_cell.angle_gamma   90.00
#
_symmetry.space_group_name_H-M   'P 1'
#
loop_
_entity.id
_entity.type
_entity.pdbx_description
1 polymer ?
#
loop_
_entity_poly.entity_id
_entity_poly.type
_entity_poly.pdbx_seq_one_letter_code
_entity_poly.pdbx_strand_id
1 'polypeptide(L)'
;MSAVVTAAAAATAVSSTELDVASLVIRLALGPMLVLHGLNKVQGGLAGTAGWFESLGLRPGWLHARVAAFTEMGAGVIVTLGLLNALGAMAFVGLMTVAALTDHRGKGYFIFKGGWEYVVLVAIVAVALAVLGPGRWSLDNALGLDLAGLGWGALALVGGVLAAAGLLATSYRPNESKATA
;
A
#
# COMPACT_ATOMS: atom_id res chain seq x y z
N MET A 1 -39.72 12.60 23.92
CA MET A 1 -38.25 12.62 24.11
C MET A 1 -37.52 11.48 23.38
N SER A 2 -38.07 10.26 23.29
CA SER A 2 -37.40 9.14 22.60
C SER A 2 -37.15 9.35 21.09
N ALA A 3 -38.09 9.94 20.34
CA ALA A 3 -37.96 10.11 18.89
C ALA A 3 -36.95 11.21 18.47
N VAL A 4 -36.75 12.22 19.32
CA VAL A 4 -35.80 13.32 19.07
C VAL A 4 -34.36 12.83 19.26
N VAL A 5 -34.14 11.91 20.19
CA VAL A 5 -32.83 11.26 20.39
C VAL A 5 -32.48 10.34 19.22
N THR A 6 -33.44 9.61 18.65
CA THR A 6 -33.23 8.77 17.46
C THR A 6 -32.94 9.61 16.20
N ALA A 7 -33.59 10.76 16.04
CA ALA A 7 -33.36 11.67 14.92
C ALA A 7 -32.01 12.40 15.00
N ALA A 8 -31.56 12.77 16.20
CA ALA A 8 -30.25 13.39 16.41
C ALA A 8 -29.08 12.41 16.17
N ALA A 9 -29.26 11.13 16.47
CA ALA A 9 -28.29 10.07 16.17
C ALA A 9 -28.16 9.78 14.66
N ALA A 10 -29.26 9.91 13.90
CA ALA A 10 -29.23 9.78 12.43
C ALA A 10 -28.56 10.97 11.74
N ALA A 11 -28.62 12.17 12.34
CA ALA A 11 -28.02 13.39 11.81
C ALA A 11 -26.49 13.49 12.02
N THR A 12 -25.88 12.52 12.72
CA THR A 12 -24.44 12.48 13.04
C THR A 12 -23.70 11.30 12.40
N ALA A 13 -24.41 10.39 11.72
CA ALA A 13 -23.80 9.28 11.01
C ALA A 13 -23.43 9.67 9.58
N VAL A 14 -22.18 9.42 9.18
CA VAL A 14 -21.75 9.54 7.79
C VAL A 14 -22.58 8.59 6.93
N SER A 15 -23.21 9.12 5.90
CA SER A 15 -24.04 8.34 4.98
C SER A 15 -23.22 7.35 4.16
N SER A 16 -23.86 6.29 3.68
CA SER A 16 -23.20 5.31 2.80
C SER A 16 -22.62 5.95 1.54
N THR A 17 -23.32 6.95 0.98
CA THR A 17 -22.83 7.70 -0.18
C THR A 17 -21.56 8.49 0.12
N GLU A 18 -21.44 9.11 1.29
CA GLU A 18 -20.23 9.83 1.68
C GLU A 18 -19.04 8.87 1.87
N LEU A 19 -19.26 7.69 2.47
CA LEU A 19 -18.24 6.64 2.59
C LEU A 19 -17.81 6.09 1.22
N ASP A 20 -18.76 5.90 0.30
CA ASP A 20 -18.49 5.48 -1.07
C ASP A 20 -17.61 6.49 -1.82
N VAL A 21 -17.91 7.79 -1.67
CA VAL A 21 -17.11 8.87 -2.26
C VAL A 21 -15.72 8.91 -1.63
N ALA A 22 -15.62 8.82 -0.29
CA ALA A 22 -14.34 8.80 0.40
C ALA A 22 -13.45 7.63 -0.07
N SER A 23 -14.01 6.43 -0.19
CA SER A 23 -13.31 5.26 -0.73
C SER A 23 -12.84 5.49 -2.15
N LEU A 24 -13.70 6.01 -3.04
CA LEU A 24 -13.34 6.30 -4.43
C LEU A 24 -12.18 7.31 -4.51
N VAL A 25 -12.22 8.40 -3.73
CA VAL A 25 -11.15 9.40 -3.69
C VAL A 25 -9.83 8.78 -3.24
N ILE A 26 -9.85 7.96 -2.19
CA ILE A 26 -8.63 7.28 -1.70
C ILE A 26 -8.08 6.33 -2.78
N ARG A 27 -8.93 5.55 -3.44
CA ARG A 27 -8.53 4.63 -4.52
C ARG A 27 -7.90 5.37 -5.70
N LEU A 28 -8.51 6.48 -6.12
CA LEU A 28 -8.00 7.30 -7.23
C LEU A 28 -6.74 8.08 -6.87
N ALA A 29 -6.44 8.29 -5.58
CA ALA A 29 -5.18 8.84 -5.13
C ALA A 29 -4.08 7.77 -5.04
N LEU A 30 -4.35 6.67 -4.33
CA LEU A 30 -3.36 5.62 -4.06
C LEU A 30 -3.02 4.77 -5.29
N GLY A 31 -4.05 4.31 -6.00
CA GLY A 31 -3.91 3.35 -7.08
C GLY A 31 -3.05 3.89 -8.22
N PRO A 32 -3.43 5.01 -8.88
CA PRO A 32 -2.65 5.61 -9.95
C PRO A 32 -1.25 6.05 -9.50
N MET A 33 -1.10 6.54 -8.27
CA MET A 33 0.21 6.88 -7.71
C MET A 33 1.14 5.66 -7.76
N LEU A 34 0.70 4.49 -7.30
CA LEU A 34 1.54 3.30 -7.28
C LEU A 34 1.80 2.75 -8.70
N VAL A 35 0.83 2.86 -9.61
CA VAL A 35 1.04 2.55 -11.04
C VAL A 35 2.16 3.40 -11.62
N LEU A 36 2.17 4.70 -11.34
CA LEU A 36 3.22 5.61 -11.83
C LEU A 36 4.60 5.27 -11.23
N HIS A 37 4.68 4.84 -9.98
CA HIS A 37 5.93 4.38 -9.38
C HIS A 37 6.50 3.14 -10.09
N GLY A 38 5.64 2.17 -10.41
CA GLY A 38 6.06 0.97 -11.14
C GLY A 38 6.41 1.26 -12.59
N LEU A 39 5.63 2.11 -13.27
CA LEU A 39 5.94 2.58 -14.63
C LEU A 39 7.27 3.32 -14.68
N ASN A 40 7.58 4.17 -13.69
CA ASN A 40 8.85 4.87 -13.60
C ASN A 40 10.04 3.91 -13.50
N LYS A 41 9.90 2.77 -12.79
CA LYS A 41 10.94 1.73 -12.75
C LYS A 41 11.15 1.05 -14.11
N VAL A 42 10.06 0.81 -14.86
CA VAL A 42 10.14 0.22 -16.19
C VAL A 42 10.76 1.20 -17.18
N GLN A 43 10.26 2.44 -17.22
CA GLN A 43 10.69 3.49 -18.15
C GLN A 43 12.09 4.01 -17.86
N GLY A 44 12.47 4.10 -16.57
CA GLY A 44 13.82 4.44 -16.14
C GLY A 44 14.85 3.33 -16.36
N GLY A 45 14.41 2.14 -16.80
CA GLY A 45 15.25 0.99 -17.09
C GLY A 45 15.43 0.06 -15.89
N LEU A 46 14.88 -1.15 -16.02
CA LEU A 46 14.94 -2.18 -14.97
C LEU A 46 16.36 -2.60 -14.58
N ALA A 47 17.34 -2.45 -15.47
CA ALA A 47 18.75 -2.71 -15.15
C ALA A 47 19.29 -1.70 -14.11
N GLY A 48 18.93 -0.42 -14.25
CA GLY A 48 19.30 0.62 -13.28
C GLY A 48 18.62 0.39 -11.93
N THR A 49 17.32 0.08 -11.94
CA THR A 49 16.58 -0.28 -10.72
C THR A 49 17.16 -1.52 -10.04
N ALA A 50 17.60 -2.52 -10.81
CA ALA A 50 18.26 -3.71 -10.27
C ALA A 50 19.56 -3.36 -9.53
N GLY A 51 20.42 -2.54 -10.15
CA GLY A 51 21.66 -2.06 -9.51
C GLY A 51 21.39 -1.23 -8.26
N TRP A 52 20.36 -0.38 -8.29
CA TRP A 52 19.93 0.39 -7.10
C TRP A 52 19.46 -0.54 -5.97
N PHE A 53 18.62 -1.53 -6.26
CA PHE A 53 18.20 -2.51 -5.24
C PHE A 53 19.35 -3.32 -4.65
N GLU A 54 20.33 -3.72 -5.46
CA GLU A 54 21.53 -4.37 -4.94
C GLU A 54 22.36 -3.44 -4.06
N SER A 55 22.39 -2.15 -4.36
CA SER A 55 23.04 -1.12 -3.53
C SER A 55 22.38 -0.97 -2.15
N LEU A 56 21.08 -1.29 -2.05
CA LEU A 56 20.33 -1.36 -0.80
C LEU A 56 20.52 -2.70 -0.07
N GLY A 57 21.07 -3.71 -0.75
CA GLY A 57 21.26 -5.07 -0.22
C GLY A 57 20.20 -6.09 -0.67
N LEU A 58 19.26 -5.74 -1.55
CA LEU A 58 18.28 -6.69 -2.08
C LEU A 58 18.88 -7.48 -3.25
N ARG A 59 19.00 -8.81 -3.11
CA ARG A 59 19.60 -9.70 -4.13
C ARG A 59 18.68 -10.88 -4.49
N PRO A 60 18.68 -11.33 -5.76
CA PRO A 60 19.32 -10.71 -6.93
C PRO A 60 18.52 -9.51 -7.46
N GLY A 61 19.18 -8.40 -7.80
CA GLY A 61 18.51 -7.14 -8.12
C GLY A 61 17.58 -7.22 -9.32
N TRP A 62 17.93 -8.02 -10.34
CA TRP A 62 17.14 -8.16 -11.57
C TRP A 62 15.73 -8.70 -11.29
N LEU A 63 15.59 -9.57 -10.28
CA LEU A 63 14.31 -10.16 -9.89
C LEU A 63 13.50 -9.13 -9.12
N HIS A 64 14.10 -8.53 -8.09
CA HIS A 64 13.41 -7.53 -7.25
C HIS A 64 12.98 -6.30 -8.04
N ALA A 65 13.76 -5.86 -9.04
CA ALA A 65 13.38 -4.77 -9.93
C ALA A 65 12.06 -5.06 -10.66
N ARG A 66 11.91 -6.28 -11.19
CA ARG A 66 10.71 -6.72 -11.90
C ARG A 66 9.54 -6.91 -10.93
N VAL A 67 9.77 -7.62 -9.83
CA VAL A 67 8.75 -7.88 -8.81
C VAL A 67 8.20 -6.56 -8.29
N ALA A 68 9.06 -5.63 -7.85
CA ALA A 68 8.60 -4.33 -7.36
C ALA A 68 7.80 -3.57 -8.43
N ALA A 69 8.33 -3.43 -9.65
CA ALA A 69 7.66 -2.68 -10.71
C ALA A 69 6.28 -3.25 -11.07
N PHE A 70 6.18 -4.56 -11.31
CA PHE A 70 4.93 -5.19 -11.72
C PHE A 70 3.94 -5.35 -10.56
N THR A 71 4.42 -5.56 -9.33
CA THR A 71 3.54 -5.55 -8.15
C THR A 71 3.00 -4.15 -7.88
N GLU A 72 3.79 -3.10 -8.00
CA GLU A 72 3.32 -1.71 -7.87
C GLU A 72 2.26 -1.37 -8.92
N MET A 73 2.49 -1.72 -10.19
CA MET A 73 1.51 -1.52 -11.26
C MET A 73 0.23 -2.36 -11.02
N GLY A 74 0.38 -3.65 -10.73
CA GLY A 74 -0.75 -4.54 -10.52
C GLY A 74 -1.58 -4.14 -9.31
N ALA A 75 -0.96 -3.92 -8.15
CA ALA A 75 -1.63 -3.47 -6.94
C ALA A 75 -2.29 -2.10 -7.15
N GLY A 76 -1.62 -1.19 -7.83
CA GLY A 76 -2.16 0.13 -8.16
C GLY A 76 -3.44 0.03 -9.01
N VAL A 77 -3.46 -0.81 -10.05
CA VAL A 77 -4.64 -1.06 -10.88
C VAL A 77 -5.77 -1.70 -10.07
N ILE A 78 -5.47 -2.75 -9.31
CA ILE A 78 -6.40 -3.47 -8.43
C ILE A 78 -7.09 -2.49 -7.46
N VAL A 79 -6.31 -1.65 -6.76
CA VAL A 79 -6.85 -0.63 -5.85
C VAL A 79 -7.65 0.44 -6.60
N THR A 80 -7.18 0.92 -7.75
CA THR A 80 -7.91 1.93 -8.55
C THR A 80 -9.32 1.45 -8.89
N LEU A 81 -9.43 0.21 -9.39
CA LEU A 81 -10.69 -0.40 -9.80
C LEU A 81 -11.56 -0.84 -8.62
N GLY A 82 -11.00 -0.87 -7.41
CA GLY A 82 -11.66 -1.46 -6.24
C GLY A 82 -11.96 -2.94 -6.46
N LEU A 83 -11.01 -3.67 -7.05
CA LEU A 83 -11.05 -5.11 -7.22
C LEU A 83 -10.15 -5.75 -6.16
N LEU A 84 -10.57 -6.83 -5.50
CA LEU A 84 -9.83 -7.51 -4.45
C LEU A 84 -9.22 -6.53 -3.43
N ASN A 85 -10.03 -5.57 -2.96
CA ASN A 85 -9.57 -4.37 -2.24
C ASN A 85 -8.59 -4.66 -1.10
N ALA A 86 -8.93 -5.63 -0.25
CA ALA A 86 -8.07 -6.03 0.87
C ALA A 86 -6.73 -6.61 0.42
N LEU A 87 -6.68 -7.35 -0.69
CA LEU A 87 -5.44 -7.89 -1.25
C LEU A 87 -4.59 -6.80 -1.91
N GLY A 88 -5.23 -5.84 -2.58
CA GLY A 88 -4.57 -4.63 -3.07
C GLY A 88 -3.91 -3.86 -1.92
N ALA A 89 -4.65 -3.60 -0.84
CA ALA A 89 -4.13 -2.97 0.37
C ALA A 89 -2.97 -3.76 1.01
N MET A 90 -3.08 -5.09 1.07
CA MET A 90 -2.01 -5.97 1.56
C MET A 90 -0.72 -5.81 0.75
N ALA A 91 -0.82 -5.72 -0.58
CA ALA A 91 0.33 -5.47 -1.45
C ALA A 91 0.95 -4.09 -1.22
N PHE A 92 0.14 -3.04 -1.03
CA PHE A 92 0.62 -1.71 -0.65
C PHE A 92 1.40 -1.77 0.66
N VAL A 93 0.85 -2.40 1.71
CA VAL A 93 1.54 -2.54 3.00
C VAL A 93 2.86 -3.27 2.84
N GLY A 94 2.90 -4.38 2.09
CA GLY A 94 4.13 -5.13 1.84
C GLY A 94 5.20 -4.30 1.12
N LEU A 95 4.84 -3.63 0.03
CA LEU A 95 5.74 -2.75 -0.73
C LEU A 95 6.30 -1.62 0.15
N MET A 96 5.43 -0.95 0.89
CA MET A 96 5.84 0.16 1.77
C MET A 96 6.70 -0.33 2.94
N THR A 97 6.44 -1.53 3.47
CA THR A 97 7.26 -2.12 4.54
C THR A 97 8.66 -2.47 4.04
N VAL A 98 8.79 -3.06 2.85
CA VAL A 98 10.10 -3.29 2.22
C VAL A 98 10.84 -1.97 2.00
N ALA A 99 10.17 -0.95 1.46
CA ALA A 99 10.77 0.36 1.25
C ALA A 99 11.24 1.00 2.58
N ALA A 100 10.39 0.98 3.61
CA ALA A 100 10.69 1.51 4.93
C ALA A 100 11.94 0.86 5.56
N LEU A 101 12.06 -0.46 5.44
CA LEU A 101 13.15 -1.25 6.05
C LEU A 101 14.42 -1.31 5.19
N THR A 102 14.37 -0.83 3.96
CA THR A 102 15.53 -0.80 3.05
C THR A 102 15.95 0.64 2.75
N ASP A 103 15.39 1.26 1.72
CA ASP A 103 15.81 2.59 1.30
C ASP A 103 15.64 3.64 2.40
N HIS A 104 14.56 3.60 3.19
CA HIS A 104 14.32 4.63 4.21
C HIS A 104 14.98 4.34 5.57
N ARG A 105 15.67 3.20 5.71
CA ARG A 105 16.27 2.78 6.98
C ARG A 105 17.35 3.79 7.42
N GLY A 106 17.23 4.30 8.63
CA GLY A 106 18.19 5.25 9.22
C GLY A 106 18.06 6.70 8.75
N LYS A 107 17.13 7.03 7.83
CA LYS A 107 16.98 8.38 7.26
C LYS A 107 16.06 9.34 8.05
N GLY A 108 15.54 8.92 9.20
CA GLY A 108 14.60 9.71 10.01
C GLY A 108 13.18 9.78 9.43
N TYR A 109 12.35 10.72 9.91
CA TYR A 109 10.93 10.79 9.53
C TYR A 109 10.68 11.49 8.18
N PHE A 110 11.15 12.73 8.01
CA PHE A 110 10.70 13.62 6.92
C PHE A 110 11.07 13.16 5.51
N ILE A 111 10.09 13.13 4.59
CA ILE A 111 10.28 12.64 3.23
C ILE A 111 11.28 13.45 2.40
N PHE A 112 11.34 14.76 2.58
CA PHE A 112 12.31 15.63 1.89
C PHE A 112 13.77 15.44 2.37
N LYS A 113 13.97 14.65 3.43
CA LYS A 113 15.28 14.15 3.87
C LYS A 113 15.49 12.66 3.53
N GLY A 114 14.61 12.08 2.72
CA GLY A 114 14.58 10.65 2.42
C GLY A 114 13.99 9.78 3.54
N GLY A 115 13.34 10.37 4.54
CA GLY A 115 12.75 9.67 5.67
C GLY A 115 11.49 8.86 5.35
N TRP A 116 11.00 8.08 6.31
CA TRP A 116 9.93 7.08 6.13
C TRP A 116 8.49 7.60 6.16
N GLU A 117 8.28 8.91 6.35
CA GLU A 117 6.97 9.58 6.44
C GLU A 117 5.99 9.12 5.36
N TYR A 118 6.42 9.21 4.09
CA TYR A 118 5.53 8.92 2.96
C TYR A 118 5.12 7.45 2.89
N VAL A 119 6.07 6.52 3.04
CA VAL A 119 5.79 5.08 2.91
C VAL A 119 4.89 4.58 4.04
N VAL A 120 5.07 5.07 5.27
CA VAL A 120 4.20 4.72 6.40
C VAL A 120 2.81 5.30 6.23
N LEU A 121 2.69 6.56 5.77
CA LEU A 121 1.39 7.17 5.49
C LEU A 121 0.62 6.37 4.43
N VAL A 122 1.28 5.98 3.33
CA VAL A 122 0.67 5.17 2.26
C VAL A 122 0.19 3.81 2.80
N ALA A 123 0.99 3.13 3.62
CA ALA A 123 0.60 1.85 4.23
C ALA A 123 -0.62 2.00 5.15
N ILE A 124 -0.65 3.03 5.99
CA ILE A 124 -1.76 3.28 6.92
C ILE A 124 -3.05 3.58 6.16
N VAL A 125 -3.00 4.42 5.13
CA VAL A 125 -4.18 4.73 4.30
C VAL A 125 -4.67 3.49 3.56
N ALA A 126 -3.76 2.63 3.09
CA ALA A 126 -4.15 1.35 2.49
C ALA A 126 -4.89 0.43 3.48
N VAL A 127 -4.42 0.31 4.72
CA VAL A 127 -5.12 -0.45 5.77
C VAL A 127 -6.49 0.17 6.07
N ALA A 128 -6.57 1.50 6.19
CA ALA A 128 -7.83 2.20 6.39
C ALA A 128 -8.81 1.94 5.23
N LEU A 129 -8.33 1.90 3.98
CA LEU A 129 -9.14 1.56 2.81
C LEU A 129 -9.62 0.09 2.86
N ALA A 130 -8.81 -0.85 3.34
CA ALA A 130 -9.23 -2.23 3.54
C ALA A 130 -10.35 -2.36 4.60
N VAL A 131 -10.29 -1.54 5.65
CA VAL A 131 -11.36 -1.47 6.67
C VAL A 131 -12.61 -0.80 6.11
N LEU A 132 -12.45 0.34 5.41
CA LEU A 132 -13.55 1.12 4.84
C LEU A 132 -14.28 0.35 3.72
N GLY A 133 -13.55 -0.45 2.96
CA GLY A 133 -14.04 -1.14 1.79
C GLY A 133 -13.94 -0.33 0.49
N PRO A 134 -14.20 -0.96 -0.66
CA PRO A 134 -14.00 -0.36 -1.98
C PRO A 134 -15.14 0.57 -2.43
N GLY A 135 -16.27 0.60 -1.71
CA GLY A 135 -17.44 1.41 -2.01
C GLY A 135 -18.23 0.93 -3.24
N ARG A 136 -19.41 1.51 -3.48
CA ARG A 136 -20.34 1.07 -4.54
C ARG A 136 -19.79 1.15 -5.97
N TRP A 137 -18.87 2.09 -6.23
CA TRP A 137 -18.23 2.26 -7.55
C TRP A 137 -16.94 1.46 -7.63
N SER A 138 -17.06 0.16 -7.44
CA SER A 138 -15.94 -0.77 -7.45
C SER A 138 -16.31 -2.07 -8.14
N LEU A 139 -15.29 -2.78 -8.64
CA LEU A 139 -15.50 -4.11 -9.21
C LEU A 139 -15.88 -5.14 -8.14
N ASP A 140 -15.39 -5.02 -6.92
CA ASP A 140 -15.82 -5.89 -5.80
C ASP A 140 -17.33 -5.78 -5.59
N ASN A 141 -17.89 -4.57 -5.55
CA ASN A 141 -19.34 -4.38 -5.45
C ASN A 141 -20.09 -4.93 -6.66
N ALA A 142 -19.57 -4.70 -7.89
CA ALA A 142 -20.18 -5.23 -9.11
C ALA A 142 -20.17 -6.76 -9.19
N LEU A 143 -19.19 -7.41 -8.53
CA LEU A 143 -19.03 -8.86 -8.48
C LEU A 143 -19.63 -9.49 -7.21
N GLY A 144 -20.17 -8.69 -6.28
CA GLY A 144 -20.72 -9.17 -5.01
C GLY A 144 -19.67 -9.68 -4.02
N LEU A 145 -18.43 -9.19 -4.10
CA LEU A 145 -17.34 -9.54 -3.19
C LEU A 145 -17.36 -8.63 -1.94
N ASP A 146 -17.45 -9.23 -0.75
CA ASP A 146 -17.37 -8.51 0.52
C ASP A 146 -15.98 -8.68 1.17
N LEU A 147 -15.06 -7.78 0.79
CA LEU A 147 -13.67 -7.75 1.22
C LEU A 147 -13.36 -6.50 2.06
N ALA A 148 -14.26 -6.14 2.98
CA ALA A 148 -14.19 -4.94 3.80
C ALA A 148 -14.36 -5.21 5.30
N GLY A 149 -13.84 -4.30 6.14
CA GLY A 149 -13.99 -4.35 7.60
C GLY A 149 -12.71 -4.71 8.35
N LEU A 150 -12.80 -4.74 9.69
CA LEU A 150 -11.63 -4.87 10.58
C LEU A 150 -10.80 -6.14 10.32
N GLY A 151 -11.45 -7.27 10.02
CA GLY A 151 -10.76 -8.52 9.71
C GLY A 151 -9.89 -8.41 8.46
N TRP A 152 -10.42 -7.80 7.40
CA TRP A 152 -9.70 -7.56 6.16
C TRP A 152 -8.60 -6.49 6.31
N GLY A 153 -8.83 -5.46 7.11
CA GLY A 153 -7.80 -4.49 7.49
C GLY A 153 -6.64 -5.13 8.26
N ALA A 154 -6.95 -5.98 9.24
CA ALA A 154 -5.95 -6.74 9.98
C ALA A 154 -5.19 -7.71 9.08
N LEU A 155 -5.88 -8.40 8.17
CA LEU A 155 -5.26 -9.28 7.17
C LEU A 155 -4.33 -8.50 6.24
N ALA A 156 -4.76 -7.33 5.75
CA ALA A 156 -3.95 -6.50 4.87
C ALA A 156 -2.67 -6.03 5.58
N LEU A 157 -2.80 -5.57 6.83
CA LEU A 157 -1.68 -5.14 7.65
C LEU A 157 -0.71 -6.30 7.92
N VAL A 158 -1.20 -7.37 8.56
CA VAL A 158 -0.37 -8.50 9.00
C VAL A 158 0.18 -9.26 7.79
N GLY A 159 -0.65 -9.55 6.81
CA GLY A 159 -0.25 -10.24 5.59
C GLY A 159 0.80 -9.46 4.80
N GLY A 160 0.64 -8.14 4.67
CA GLY A 160 1.60 -7.28 4.00
C GLY A 160 2.96 -7.24 4.72
N VAL A 161 2.94 -7.06 6.04
CA VAL A 161 4.15 -7.06 6.87
C VAL A 161 4.85 -8.42 6.84
N LEU A 162 4.10 -9.53 6.94
CA LEU A 162 4.66 -10.88 6.87
C LEU A 162 5.24 -11.19 5.49
N ALA A 163 4.58 -10.78 4.41
CA ALA A 163 5.10 -10.93 3.05
C ALA A 163 6.42 -10.15 2.87
N ALA A 164 6.47 -8.91 3.36
CA ALA A 164 7.69 -8.11 3.37
C ALA A 164 8.80 -8.78 4.19
N ALA A 165 8.49 -9.27 5.40
CA ALA A 165 9.44 -9.97 6.26
C ALA A 165 9.99 -11.23 5.58
N GLY A 166 9.14 -12.03 4.93
CA GLY A 166 9.57 -13.22 4.18
C GLY A 166 10.46 -12.89 2.99
N LEU A 167 10.13 -11.84 2.22
CA LEU A 167 10.97 -11.33 1.15
C LEU A 167 12.34 -10.88 1.67
N LEU A 168 12.36 -10.08 2.74
CA LEU A 168 13.60 -9.57 3.33
C LEU A 168 14.45 -10.70 3.92
N ALA A 169 13.87 -11.65 4.65
CA ALA A 169 14.61 -12.78 5.21
C ALA A 169 15.35 -13.59 4.13
N THR A 170 14.70 -13.80 3.00
CA THR A 170 15.27 -14.60 1.89
C THR A 170 16.24 -13.79 1.02
N SER A 171 16.06 -12.48 0.91
CA SER A 171 16.70 -11.69 -0.16
C SER A 171 17.55 -10.50 0.29
N TYR A 172 17.42 -10.05 1.54
CA TYR A 172 18.15 -8.89 2.06
C TYR A 172 19.51 -9.30 2.62
N ARG A 173 20.57 -8.77 2.01
CA ARG A 173 21.99 -9.02 2.29
C ARG A 173 22.74 -7.67 2.26
N PRO A 174 22.58 -6.81 3.29
CA PRO A 174 23.27 -5.53 3.35
C PRO A 174 24.78 -5.73 3.48
N ASN A 175 25.58 -4.92 2.80
CA ASN A 175 27.03 -4.95 2.96
C ASN A 175 27.40 -4.29 4.31
N GLU A 176 28.08 -5.03 5.19
CA GLU A 176 28.40 -4.61 6.56
C GLU A 176 29.22 -3.31 6.64
N SER A 177 29.94 -2.92 5.57
CA SER A 177 30.80 -1.73 5.55
C SER A 177 30.05 -0.38 5.57
N LYS A 178 28.74 -0.37 5.33
CA LYS A 178 27.90 0.87 5.36
C LYS A 178 27.01 0.97 6.60
N ALA A 179 27.03 -0.02 7.50
CA ALA A 179 26.22 0.00 8.71
C ALA A 179 26.84 0.81 9.85
N THR A 180 28.11 1.22 9.72
CA THR A 180 28.91 1.89 10.75
C THR A 180 29.37 3.30 10.36
N ALA A 181 28.85 3.85 9.26
CA ALA A 181 29.15 5.20 8.78
C ALA A 181 27.89 6.07 8.83
#